data_AF-A0A915BNY5-F1
#
_entry.id   AF-A0A915BNY5-F1
#
_cell.length_a   1.000
_cell.length_b   1.000
_cell.length_c   1.000
_cell.angle_alpha   90.00
_cell.angle_beta   90.00
_cell.angle_gamma   90.00
#
_symmetry.space_group_name_H-M   'P 1'
#
loop_
_entity.id
_entity.type
_entity.pdbx_description
1 polymer ?
#
loop_
_entity_poly.entity_id
_entity_poly.type
_entity_poly.pdbx_seq_one_letter_code
_entity_poly.pdbx_strand_id
1 'polypeptide(L)'
;MNRVFVHLLYATLVVPVFPQWMVYYDDYLPNFLVGANEEQTEQFKRIISDRSLSATEYNQRMDALISQLDPSNREKYMQPQRQAKESMERVSAKFLELISHLSGETKRAAQQLVDNVLASGQQTAQEMNRRMDAILSNLTPSAISELMNAYYDAIQLVSGNDK
;
A
#
# COMPACT_ATOMS: atom_id res chain seq x y z
N MET A 1 6.08 -7.30 21.53
CA MET A 1 5.43 -8.15 20.51
C MET A 1 5.40 -7.36 19.20
N ASN A 2 6.15 -7.89 18.23
CA ASN A 2 6.43 -7.50 16.84
C ASN A 2 5.84 -6.23 16.18
N ARG A 3 6.56 -5.10 16.30
CA ARG A 3 6.49 -3.97 15.36
C ARG A 3 6.66 -4.40 13.89
N VAL A 4 7.48 -5.42 13.64
CA VAL A 4 7.72 -5.99 12.30
C VAL A 4 6.43 -6.51 11.64
N PHE A 5 5.54 -7.14 12.41
CA PHE A 5 4.32 -7.74 11.86
C PHE A 5 3.24 -6.69 11.60
N VAL A 6 3.18 -5.66 12.45
CA VAL A 6 2.40 -4.44 12.18
C VAL A 6 2.88 -3.74 10.90
N HIS A 7 4.19 -3.66 10.70
CA HIS A 7 4.78 -3.11 9.47
C HIS A 7 4.49 -3.96 8.23
N LEU A 8 4.33 -5.28 8.39
CA LEU A 8 3.91 -6.16 7.31
C LEU A 8 2.44 -5.95 6.94
N LEU A 9 1.55 -5.86 7.94
CA LEU A 9 0.13 -5.53 7.76
C LEU A 9 -0.03 -4.16 7.08
N TYR A 10 0.83 -3.20 7.44
CA TYR A 10 0.94 -1.90 6.79
C TYR A 10 1.44 -1.98 5.35
N ALA A 11 2.53 -2.70 5.11
CA ALA A 11 3.05 -2.87 3.76
C ALA A 11 1.97 -3.47 2.86
N THR A 12 1.27 -4.50 3.30
CA THR A 12 0.25 -5.15 2.46
C THR A 12 -1.04 -4.35 2.29
N LEU A 13 -1.41 -3.49 3.24
CA LEU A 13 -2.55 -2.57 3.08
C LEU A 13 -2.24 -1.33 2.24
N VAL A 14 -0.99 -0.87 2.24
CA VAL A 14 -0.65 0.45 1.69
C VAL A 14 0.25 0.40 0.46
N VAL A 15 1.11 -0.61 0.31
CA VAL A 15 1.86 -0.87 -0.93
C VAL A 15 0.96 -0.89 -2.18
N PRO A 16 -0.28 -1.42 -2.12
CA PRO A 16 -1.18 -1.39 -3.28
C PRO A 16 -1.72 0.00 -3.64
N VAL A 17 -1.74 0.93 -2.67
CA VAL A 17 -2.20 2.31 -2.89
C VAL A 17 -1.05 3.22 -3.29
N PHE A 18 0.18 2.82 -2.96
CA PHE A 18 1.37 3.62 -3.12
C PHE A 18 2.50 2.84 -3.78
N PRO A 19 2.66 2.99 -5.10
CA PRO A 19 3.81 2.43 -5.81
C PRO A 19 5.12 2.98 -5.26
N GLN A 20 5.09 4.19 -4.70
CA GLN A 20 6.21 4.85 -4.04
C GLN A 20 6.76 4.06 -2.84
N TRP A 21 6.02 3.07 -2.33
CA TRP A 21 6.41 2.20 -1.21
C TRP A 21 6.74 0.78 -1.63
N MET A 22 6.53 0.44 -2.90
CA MET A 22 7.24 -0.70 -3.46
C MET A 22 8.73 -0.34 -3.38
N VAL A 23 9.47 -1.13 -2.60
CA VAL A 23 10.91 -0.99 -2.51
C VAL A 23 11.47 -1.40 -3.87
N TYR A 24 11.73 -0.41 -4.71
CA TYR A 24 12.61 -0.57 -5.85
C TYR A 24 14.03 -0.56 -5.28
N TYR A 25 14.63 -1.73 -5.19
CA TYR A 25 16.05 -1.84 -4.84
C TYR A 25 16.86 -1.12 -5.92
N ASP A 26 17.95 -0.44 -5.53
CA ASP A 26 18.74 0.42 -6.42
C ASP A 26 19.24 -0.28 -7.70
N ASP A 27 19.30 -1.61 -7.69
CA ASP A 27 19.73 -2.45 -8.82
C ASP A 27 18.57 -3.02 -9.67
N TYR A 28 17.31 -2.78 -9.30
CA TYR A 28 16.14 -3.30 -10.02
C TYR A 28 15.35 -2.18 -10.71
N LEU A 29 15.60 -2.03 -12.00
CA LEU A 29 14.76 -1.23 -12.89
C LEU A 29 13.45 -1.99 -13.17
N PRO A 30 12.27 -1.43 -12.83
CA PRO A 30 11.01 -2.06 -13.16
C PRO A 30 10.83 -2.20 -14.67
N ASN A 31 10.11 -3.25 -15.09
CA ASN A 31 9.91 -3.61 -16.50
C ASN A 31 9.33 -2.48 -17.37
N PHE A 32 8.60 -1.54 -16.80
CA PHE A 32 8.07 -0.38 -17.53
C PHE A 32 9.14 0.66 -17.89
N LEU A 33 10.34 0.59 -17.30
CA LEU A 33 11.48 1.44 -17.66
C LEU A 33 12.43 0.77 -18.66
N VAL A 34 12.13 -0.45 -19.12
CA VAL A 34 12.92 -1.07 -20.19
C VAL A 34 12.82 -0.20 -21.44
N GLY A 35 13.99 0.25 -21.94
CA GLY A 35 14.09 1.18 -23.07
C GLY A 35 14.02 2.67 -22.70
N ALA A 36 13.86 3.01 -21.40
CA ALA A 36 13.97 4.38 -20.94
C ALA A 36 15.41 4.89 -21.09
N ASN A 37 15.57 6.18 -21.40
CA ASN A 37 16.87 6.82 -21.42
C ASN A 37 17.36 7.14 -19.98
N GLU A 38 18.60 7.63 -19.87
CA GLU A 38 19.20 7.98 -18.59
C GLU A 38 18.39 9.05 -17.84
N GLU A 39 17.91 10.09 -18.55
CA GLU A 39 17.12 11.15 -17.94
C GLU A 39 15.81 10.63 -17.34
N GLN A 40 15.08 9.79 -18.07
CA GLN A 40 13.83 9.16 -17.63
C GLN A 40 14.05 8.23 -16.44
N THR A 41 15.16 7.49 -16.45
CA THR A 41 15.58 6.64 -15.32
C THR A 41 15.89 7.48 -14.07
N GLU A 42 16.60 8.59 -14.23
CA GLU A 42 16.89 9.49 -13.11
C GLU A 42 15.66 10.25 -12.63
N GLN A 43 14.73 10.60 -13.53
CA GLN A 43 13.41 11.14 -13.16
C GLN A 43 12.64 10.14 -12.29
N PHE A 44 12.59 8.86 -12.69
CA PHE A 44 11.98 7.81 -11.88
C PHE A 44 12.60 7.73 -10.48
N LYS A 45 13.93 7.65 -10.39
CA LYS A 45 14.66 7.59 -9.12
C LYS A 45 14.34 8.78 -8.21
N ARG A 46 14.27 9.99 -8.76
CA ARG A 46 13.87 11.19 -8.02
C ARG A 46 12.44 11.08 -7.49
N ILE A 47 11.50 10.59 -8.31
CA ILE A 47 10.10 10.43 -7.91
C ILE A 47 9.96 9.42 -6.76
N ILE A 48 10.63 8.26 -6.83
CA ILE A 48 10.51 7.23 -5.78
C ILE A 48 11.26 7.55 -4.49
N SER A 49 12.29 8.39 -4.56
CA SER A 49 13.07 8.84 -3.39
C SER A 49 12.45 10.03 -2.67
N ASP A 50 11.57 10.79 -3.32
CA ASP A 50 10.88 11.94 -2.74
C ASP A 50 9.77 11.52 -1.78
N ARG A 51 10.12 11.33 -0.51
CA ARG A 51 9.18 10.97 0.57
C ARG A 51 8.23 12.10 0.97
N SER A 52 8.40 13.30 0.41
CA SER A 52 7.54 14.45 0.70
C SER A 52 6.25 14.46 -0.13
N LEU A 53 6.18 13.63 -1.18
CA LEU A 53 5.02 13.55 -2.06
C LEU A 53 3.81 12.94 -1.36
N SER A 54 2.66 13.58 -1.56
CA SER A 54 1.37 12.91 -1.40
C SER A 54 1.15 11.84 -2.47
N ALA A 55 0.20 10.93 -2.26
CA ALA A 55 -0.17 9.93 -3.28
C ALA A 55 -0.49 10.58 -4.62
N THR A 56 -1.28 11.65 -4.56
CA THR A 56 -1.76 12.35 -5.74
C THR A 56 -0.59 12.96 -6.51
N GLU A 57 0.34 13.63 -5.83
CA GLU A 57 1.51 14.22 -6.47
C GLU A 57 2.45 13.15 -7.04
N TYR A 58 2.67 12.06 -6.32
CA TYR A 58 3.44 10.93 -6.81
C TYR A 58 2.83 10.33 -8.08
N ASN A 59 1.53 10.05 -8.07
CA ASN A 59 0.82 9.51 -9.23
C ASN A 59 0.88 10.47 -10.42
N GLN A 60 0.69 11.77 -10.19
CA GLN A 60 0.83 12.78 -11.25
C GLN A 60 2.23 12.80 -11.87
N ARG A 61 3.28 12.75 -11.04
CA ARG A 61 4.67 12.72 -11.53
C ARG A 61 4.98 11.40 -12.26
N MET A 62 4.48 10.28 -11.77
CA MET A 62 4.60 8.99 -12.45
C MET A 62 3.87 8.99 -13.79
N ASP A 63 2.63 9.47 -13.85
CA ASP A 63 1.86 9.58 -15.11
C ASP A 63 2.57 10.46 -16.13
N ALA A 64 3.17 11.58 -15.68
CA ALA A 64 3.96 12.46 -16.53
C ALA A 64 5.22 11.77 -17.07
N LEU A 65 5.91 10.96 -16.26
CA LEU A 65 7.05 10.15 -16.71
C LEU A 65 6.59 9.07 -17.70
N ILE A 66 5.55 8.31 -17.38
CA ILE A 66 5.02 7.24 -18.24
C ILE A 66 4.57 7.78 -19.60
N SER A 67 4.04 9.00 -19.64
CA SER A 67 3.64 9.67 -20.89
C SER A 67 4.82 10.04 -21.80
N GLN A 68 6.04 10.09 -21.26
CA GLN A 68 7.28 10.30 -22.03
C GLN A 68 7.90 8.98 -22.52
N LEU A 69 7.45 7.84 -21.99
CA LEU A 69 7.92 6.52 -22.39
C LEU A 69 7.15 6.01 -23.61
N ASP A 70 7.68 4.94 -24.21
CA ASP A 70 7.00 4.21 -25.28
C ASP A 70 5.59 3.77 -24.84
N PRO A 71 4.54 3.88 -25.66
CA PRO A 71 3.17 3.52 -25.27
C PRO A 71 3.02 2.09 -24.72
N SER A 72 3.86 1.16 -25.18
CA SER A 72 3.90 -0.21 -24.68
C SER A 72 4.33 -0.32 -23.20
N ASN A 73 5.02 0.68 -22.67
CA ASN A 73 5.45 0.74 -21.27
C ASN A 73 4.33 1.19 -20.33
N ARG A 74 3.32 1.90 -20.85
CA ARG A 74 2.15 2.30 -20.06
C ARG A 74 1.40 1.10 -19.51
N GLU A 75 1.16 0.08 -20.32
CA GLU A 75 0.46 -1.13 -19.86
C GLU A 75 1.30 -1.90 -18.82
N LYS A 76 2.62 -1.98 -19.01
CA LYS A 76 3.55 -2.58 -18.03
C LYS A 76 3.56 -1.85 -16.69
N TYR A 77 3.27 -0.55 -16.69
CA TYR A 77 3.08 0.24 -15.47
C TYR A 77 1.69 0.03 -14.88
N MET A 78 0.63 0.16 -15.69
CA MET A 78 -0.76 0.17 -15.22
C MET A 78 -1.26 -1.21 -14.75
N GLN A 79 -0.82 -2.30 -15.37
CA GLN A 79 -1.32 -3.64 -15.04
C GLN A 79 -0.99 -4.05 -13.60
N PRO A 80 0.27 -3.96 -13.11
CA PRO A 80 0.58 -4.21 -11.70
C PRO A 80 -0.21 -3.31 -10.74
N GLN A 81 -0.45 -2.04 -11.11
CA GLN A 81 -1.24 -1.11 -10.28
C GLN A 81 -2.70 -1.55 -10.14
N ARG A 82 -3.33 -1.95 -11.25
CA ARG A 82 -4.70 -2.47 -11.23
C ARG A 82 -4.80 -3.74 -10.39
N GLN A 83 -3.89 -4.70 -10.60
CA GLN A 83 -3.87 -5.95 -9.84
C GLN A 83 -3.68 -5.71 -8.34
N ALA A 84 -2.77 -4.81 -7.97
CA ALA A 84 -2.55 -4.45 -6.58
C ALA A 84 -3.81 -3.82 -5.97
N LYS A 85 -4.41 -2.85 -6.67
CA LYS A 85 -5.66 -2.20 -6.22
C LYS A 85 -6.81 -3.20 -6.05
N GLU A 86 -7.06 -4.06 -7.03
CA GLU A 86 -8.10 -5.09 -6.97
C GLU A 86 -7.87 -6.08 -5.82
N SER A 87 -6.62 -6.53 -5.64
CA SER A 87 -6.25 -7.41 -4.52
C SER A 87 -6.52 -6.73 -3.18
N MET A 88 -6.12 -5.46 -3.04
CA MET A 88 -6.38 -4.68 -1.84
C MET A 88 -7.88 -4.53 -1.57
N GLU A 89 -8.68 -4.14 -2.57
CA GLU A 89 -10.12 -4.00 -2.40
C GLU A 89 -10.76 -5.30 -1.91
N ARG A 90 -10.36 -6.45 -2.47
CA ARG A 90 -10.82 -7.79 -2.02
C ARG A 90 -10.40 -8.08 -0.57
N VAL A 91 -9.13 -7.86 -0.22
CA VAL A 91 -8.62 -8.10 1.15
C VAL A 91 -9.27 -7.16 2.15
N SER A 92 -9.40 -5.88 1.84
CA SER A 92 -10.04 -4.88 2.69
C SER A 92 -11.51 -5.20 2.92
N ALA A 93 -12.26 -5.59 1.88
CA ALA A 93 -13.64 -6.03 2.05
C ALA A 93 -13.75 -7.25 2.98
N LYS A 94 -12.89 -8.25 2.78
CA LYS A 94 -12.87 -9.45 3.62
C LYS A 94 -12.45 -9.17 5.05
N PHE A 95 -11.50 -8.27 5.24
CA PHE A 95 -11.09 -7.80 6.54
C PHE A 95 -12.24 -7.06 7.26
N LEU A 96 -12.98 -6.20 6.55
CA LEU A 96 -14.15 -5.51 7.10
C LEU A 96 -15.27 -6.49 7.53
N GLU A 97 -15.47 -7.59 6.80
CA GLU A 97 -16.38 -8.67 7.22
C GLU A 97 -15.92 -9.31 8.54
N LEU A 98 -14.63 -9.65 8.65
CA LEU A 98 -14.07 -10.36 9.80
C LEU A 98 -14.00 -9.49 11.06
N ILE A 99 -13.79 -8.17 10.92
CA ILE A 99 -13.67 -7.28 12.08
C ILE A 99 -15.00 -7.10 12.83
N SER A 100 -16.12 -7.51 12.23
CA SER A 100 -17.45 -7.41 12.84
C SER A 100 -17.59 -8.21 14.13
N HIS A 101 -16.78 -9.26 14.29
CA HIS A 101 -16.75 -10.18 15.44
C HIS A 101 -15.64 -9.89 16.45
N LEU A 102 -14.80 -8.88 16.22
CA LEU A 102 -13.70 -8.52 17.12
C LEU A 102 -14.19 -7.74 18.34
N SER A 103 -13.32 -7.60 19.34
CA SER A 103 -13.61 -6.75 20.49
C SER A 103 -13.85 -5.29 20.07
N GLY A 104 -14.61 -4.53 20.87
CA GLY A 104 -15.01 -3.16 20.51
C GLY A 104 -13.84 -2.16 20.38
N GLU A 105 -12.71 -2.43 21.04
CA GLU A 105 -11.47 -1.68 20.85
C GLU A 105 -10.82 -2.04 19.50
N THR A 106 -10.60 -3.34 19.24
CA THR A 106 -10.01 -3.82 17.99
C THR A 106 -10.80 -3.41 16.77
N LYS A 107 -12.14 -3.53 16.81
CA LYS A 107 -13.02 -3.14 15.70
C LYS A 107 -12.90 -1.66 15.35
N ARG A 108 -12.81 -0.78 16.36
CA ARG A 108 -12.63 0.66 16.14
C ARG A 108 -11.28 0.96 15.48
N ALA A 109 -10.21 0.35 15.96
CA ALA A 109 -8.90 0.53 15.37
C ALA A 109 -8.81 -0.03 13.94
N ALA A 110 -9.44 -1.18 13.67
CA ALA A 110 -9.54 -1.75 12.33
C ALA A 110 -10.22 -0.77 11.35
N GLN A 111 -11.33 -0.15 11.76
CA GLN A 111 -12.01 0.86 10.96
C GLN A 111 -11.12 2.08 10.71
N GLN A 112 -10.46 2.60 11.75
CA GLN A 112 -9.56 3.74 11.61
C GLN A 112 -8.38 3.46 10.66
N LEU A 113 -7.86 2.23 10.64
CA LEU A 113 -6.82 1.82 9.71
C LEU A 113 -7.33 1.79 8.27
N VAL A 114 -8.51 1.24 8.03
CA VAL A 114 -9.16 1.25 6.70
C VAL A 114 -9.41 2.69 6.24
N ASP A 115 -9.97 3.54 7.10
CA ASP A 115 -10.22 4.94 6.78
C ASP A 115 -8.92 5.69 6.45
N ASN A 116 -7.82 5.40 7.16
CA ASN A 116 -6.50 5.97 6.88
C ASN A 116 -5.98 5.57 5.50
N VAL A 117 -6.18 4.31 5.09
CA VAL A 117 -5.83 3.81 3.74
C VAL A 117 -6.70 4.46 2.66
N LEU A 118 -8.00 4.61 2.90
CA LEU A 118 -8.92 5.24 1.95
C LEU A 118 -8.67 6.75 1.78
N ALA A 119 -8.27 7.44 2.86
CA ALA A 119 -7.93 8.87 2.84
C ALA A 119 -6.53 9.18 2.29
N SER A 120 -5.78 8.14 1.93
CA SER A 120 -4.35 8.24 1.67
C SER A 120 -4.00 9.06 0.43
N GLY A 121 -4.93 9.24 -0.51
CA GLY A 121 -4.76 10.06 -1.72
C GLY A 121 -4.17 11.47 -1.46
N GLN A 122 -4.48 12.07 -0.30
CA GLN A 122 -4.04 13.42 0.08
C GLN A 122 -2.89 13.43 1.09
N GLN A 123 -2.44 12.27 1.56
CA GLN A 123 -1.45 12.14 2.62
C GLN A 123 -0.08 11.81 2.05
N THR A 124 0.96 12.33 2.71
CA THR A 124 2.33 11.88 2.49
C THR A 124 2.57 10.55 3.18
N ALA A 125 3.66 9.88 2.81
CA ALA A 125 4.03 8.63 3.45
C ALA A 125 4.25 8.76 4.96
N GLN A 126 4.83 9.87 5.38
CA GLN A 126 5.11 10.15 6.77
C GLN A 126 3.82 10.41 7.57
N GLU A 127 2.85 11.11 6.99
CA GLU A 127 1.57 11.40 7.65
C GLU A 127 0.78 10.12 7.91
N MET A 128 0.70 9.25 6.90
CA MET A 128 0.00 7.98 7.04
C MET A 128 0.66 7.05 8.08
N ASN A 129 2.00 6.99 8.10
CA ASN A 129 2.77 6.29 9.14
C ASN A 129 2.42 6.83 10.54
N ARG A 130 2.44 8.15 10.72
CA ARG A 130 2.13 8.78 12.02
C ARG A 130 0.73 8.44 12.51
N ARG A 131 -0.28 8.50 11.64
CA ARG A 131 -1.67 8.18 11.98
C ARG A 131 -1.81 6.72 12.37
N MET A 132 -1.16 5.83 11.64
CA MET A 132 -1.14 4.41 11.98
C MET A 132 -0.47 4.16 13.34
N ASP A 133 0.71 4.73 13.57
CA ASP A 133 1.42 4.60 14.85
C ASP A 133 0.53 5.07 16.01
N ALA A 134 -0.20 6.17 15.83
CA ALA A 134 -1.14 6.68 16.82
C ALA A 134 -2.35 5.76 17.05
N ILE A 135 -2.88 5.12 16.01
CA ILE A 135 -3.97 4.13 16.15
C ILE A 135 -3.49 2.93 16.96
N LEU A 136 -2.31 2.41 16.61
CA LEU A 136 -1.78 1.17 17.18
C LEU A 136 -1.18 1.35 18.56
N SER A 137 -0.65 2.53 18.90
CA SER A 137 -0.11 2.82 20.24
C SER A 137 -1.18 2.78 21.33
N ASN A 138 -2.46 2.93 20.94
CA ASN A 138 -3.59 2.90 21.87
C ASN A 138 -4.15 1.48 22.07
N LEU A 139 -3.62 0.48 21.36
CA LEU A 139 -4.13 -0.89 21.43
C LEU A 139 -3.40 -1.72 22.48
N THR A 140 -4.17 -2.54 23.19
CA THR A 140 -3.59 -3.60 24.02
C THR A 140 -2.91 -4.67 23.14
N PRO A 141 -1.93 -5.43 23.67
CA PRO A 141 -1.33 -6.54 22.93
C PRO A 141 -2.34 -7.58 22.44
N SER A 142 -3.42 -7.81 23.18
CA SER A 142 -4.51 -8.72 22.77
C SER A 142 -5.27 -8.16 21.57
N ALA A 143 -5.62 -6.87 21.59
CA ALA A 143 -6.30 -6.22 20.48
C ALA A 143 -5.44 -6.20 19.21
N ILE A 144 -4.12 -6.01 19.35
CA ILE A 144 -3.17 -6.13 18.22
C ILE A 144 -3.19 -7.55 17.64
N SER A 145 -3.17 -8.59 18.49
CA SER A 145 -3.24 -9.99 18.02
C SER A 145 -4.55 -10.30 17.29
N GLU A 146 -5.68 -9.85 17.83
CA GLU A 146 -7.00 -10.00 17.19
C GLU A 146 -7.02 -9.35 15.80
N LEU A 147 -6.50 -8.12 15.70
CA LEU A 147 -6.40 -7.37 14.45
C LEU A 147 -5.55 -8.12 13.41
N MET A 148 -4.39 -8.63 13.84
CA MET A 148 -3.48 -9.37 12.96
C MET A 148 -4.10 -10.68 12.47
N ASN A 149 -4.77 -11.43 13.35
CA ASN A 149 -5.40 -12.69 12.96
C ASN A 149 -6.51 -12.45 11.94
N ALA A 150 -7.38 -11.46 12.17
CA ALA A 150 -8.43 -11.11 11.22
C ALA A 150 -7.86 -10.69 9.85
N TYR A 151 -6.72 -9.98 9.83
CA TYR A 151 -6.07 -9.60 8.59
C TYR A 151 -5.44 -10.78 7.85
N TYR A 152 -4.77 -11.67 8.59
CA TYR A 152 -4.19 -12.89 8.02
C TYR A 152 -5.27 -13.79 7.42
N ASP A 153 -6.38 -13.96 8.13
CA ASP A 153 -7.54 -14.72 7.65
C ASP A 153 -8.15 -14.08 6.39
N ALA A 154 -8.20 -12.74 6.32
CA ALA A 154 -8.64 -12.05 5.11
C ALA A 154 -7.76 -12.37 3.90
N ILE A 155 -6.43 -12.35 4.05
CA ILE A 155 -5.49 -12.72 2.98
C ILE A 155 -5.68 -14.18 2.57
N GLN A 156 -5.76 -15.10 3.54
CA GLN A 156 -5.92 -16.53 3.25
C GLN A 156 -7.24 -16.82 2.52
N LEU A 157 -8.32 -16.13 2.89
CA LEU A 157 -9.62 -16.31 2.23
C LEU A 157 -9.63 -15.73 0.81
N VAL A 158 -8.96 -14.61 0.56
CA VAL A 158 -8.84 -14.06 -0.80
C VAL A 158 -7.93 -14.94 -1.67
N SER A 159 -6.78 -15.36 -1.16
CA SER A 159 -5.83 -16.18 -1.91
C SER A 159 -6.27 -17.65 -2.09
N GLY A 160 -7.06 -18.18 -1.15
CA GLY A 160 -7.62 -19.53 -1.22
C GLY A 160 -8.83 -19.67 -2.16
N ASN A 161 -9.53 -18.57 -2.45
CA ASN A 161 -10.65 -18.53 -3.39
C ASN A 161 -10.21 -18.37 -4.86
N ASP A 162 -8.93 -18.12 -5.12
CA ASP A 162 -8.35 -18.04 -6.48
C ASP A 162 -7.83 -19.43 -6.97
N LYS A 163 -8.29 -20.55 -6.38
CA LYS A 163 -7.95 -21.94 -6.76
C LYS A 163 -9.14 -22.74 -7.27
#